data_AF-A0A532C5H1-F1
#
_entry.id   AF-A0A532C5H1-F1
#
_cell.length_a   1.000
_cell.length_b   1.000
_cell.length_c   1.000
_cell.angle_alpha   90.00
_cell.angle_beta   90.00
_cell.angle_gamma   90.00
#
_symmetry.space_group_name_H-M   'P 1'
#
loop_
_entity.id
_entity.type
_entity.pdbx_description
1 polymer ?
#
loop_
_entity_poly.entity_id
_entity_poly.type
_entity_poly.pdbx_seq_one_letter_code
_entity_poly.pdbx_strand_id
1 'polypeptide(L)'
;MIIIFDTNIWISDLALASNVGSAVRFYLREQKGRIGLPEVVKLETEFHLRTTLADHIEGIRSSHRQLLAVFGRLKEVVLPTEEEVEKLISKVFSNLGVEIQEYPFTVESAKASLIRAVRKLPPSDKNQQFKDGVLWEDCLAMLKTEHVFLVTEDKAFYKNRDPKLGLADELAKDVSSAANEFRIFPSLRDLLSQIGTGVKIDPASLMDAYMNIHGDKMRDKAGKHSFTLSGEPKVTIDVFVTEKPSYLYVTFTIELPCADATTEGRTGARILARGEGTYDAEGKRFIELANRGEQLLYQLPDGTEKKLENIVLVVGSAVIGHRTVEHSVRHKV
;
A
#
# COMPACT_ATOMS: atom_id res chain seq x y z
N MET A 1 12.37 11.74 15.92
CA MET A 1 11.75 10.40 15.89
C MET A 1 12.39 9.61 14.77
N ILE A 2 12.74 8.36 15.04
CA ILE A 2 13.37 7.44 14.09
C ILE A 2 12.38 6.34 13.72
N ILE A 3 12.15 6.14 12.43
CA ILE A 3 11.34 5.02 11.92
C ILE A 3 12.28 4.03 11.22
N ILE A 4 12.16 2.76 11.57
CA ILE A 4 12.94 1.67 10.98
C ILE A 4 11.97 0.75 10.26
N PHE A 5 12.26 0.46 9.00
CA PHE A 5 11.53 -0.52 8.21
C PHE A 5 12.39 -1.77 8.11
N ASP A 6 11.81 -2.91 8.45
CA ASP A 6 12.44 -4.20 8.21
C ASP A 6 12.48 -4.53 6.71
N THR A 7 13.34 -5.43 6.30
CA THR A 7 13.60 -5.78 4.90
C THR A 7 12.33 -6.24 4.18
N ASN A 8 11.44 -6.95 4.88
CA ASN A 8 10.17 -7.38 4.28
C ASN A 8 9.30 -6.19 3.87
N ILE A 9 9.33 -5.08 4.61
CA ILE A 9 8.59 -3.85 4.30
C ILE A 9 9.24 -3.12 3.12
N TRP A 10 10.57 -3.07 3.07
CA TRP A 10 11.29 -2.52 1.92
C TRP A 10 10.96 -3.28 0.63
N ILE A 11 10.90 -4.62 0.68
CA ILE A 11 10.61 -5.45 -0.49
C ILE A 11 9.14 -5.32 -0.89
N SER A 12 8.20 -5.42 0.07
CA SER A 12 6.77 -5.43 -0.23
C SER A 12 6.26 -4.11 -0.79
N ASP A 13 6.85 -2.99 -0.39
CA ASP A 13 6.45 -1.65 -0.84
C ASP A 13 7.32 -1.09 -1.97
N LEU A 14 8.14 -1.94 -2.62
CA LEU A 14 9.09 -1.56 -3.67
C LEU A 14 9.95 -0.35 -3.26
N ALA A 15 10.56 -0.47 -2.09
CA ALA A 15 11.32 0.56 -1.41
C ALA A 15 10.57 1.88 -1.18
N LEU A 16 9.38 1.74 -0.60
CA LEU A 16 8.46 2.83 -0.31
C LEU A 16 7.85 3.49 -1.55
N ALA A 17 8.12 3.03 -2.78
CA ALA A 17 7.63 3.68 -4.00
C ALA A 17 6.10 3.65 -4.15
N SER A 18 5.38 2.87 -3.34
CA SER A 18 3.92 2.85 -3.36
C SER A 18 3.30 4.16 -2.88
N ASN A 19 1.97 4.29 -3.06
CA ASN A 19 1.19 5.41 -2.52
C ASN A 19 1.28 5.49 -0.99
N VAL A 20 1.33 4.33 -0.32
CA VAL A 20 1.43 4.24 1.14
C VAL A 20 2.82 4.68 1.60
N GLY A 21 3.88 4.16 0.97
CA GLY A 21 5.24 4.60 1.26
C GLY A 21 5.45 6.09 0.97
N SER A 22 4.83 6.63 -0.08
CA SER A 22 4.86 8.07 -0.40
C SER A 22 4.22 8.93 0.68
N ALA A 23 3.07 8.52 1.23
CA ALA A 23 2.44 9.19 2.36
C ALA A 23 3.32 9.16 3.63
N VAL A 24 4.00 8.03 3.89
CA VAL A 24 4.94 7.90 5.02
C VAL A 24 6.13 8.84 4.83
N ARG A 25 6.72 8.92 3.63
CA ARG A 25 7.83 9.84 3.33
C ARG A 25 7.42 11.29 3.50
N PHE A 26 6.22 11.65 3.05
CA PHE A 26 5.68 12.99 3.27
C PHE A 26 5.56 13.32 4.76
N TYR A 27 4.94 12.43 5.56
CA TYR A 27 4.80 12.64 7.00
C TYR A 27 6.15 12.79 7.71
N LEU A 28 7.11 11.94 7.35
CA LEU A 28 8.47 12.01 7.90
C LEU A 28 9.11 13.38 7.64
N ARG A 29 8.94 13.97 6.45
CA ARG A 29 9.43 15.32 6.17
C ARG A 29 8.77 16.38 7.05
N GLU A 30 7.44 16.36 7.17
CA GLU A 30 6.68 17.35 7.93
C GLU A 30 7.05 17.33 9.42
N GLN A 31 7.18 16.14 10.01
CA GLN A 31 7.52 16.00 11.43
C GLN A 31 9.03 16.04 11.70
N LYS A 32 9.86 16.28 10.68
CA LYS A 32 11.33 16.16 10.76
C LYS A 32 11.75 14.80 11.35
N GLY A 33 10.96 13.77 11.03
CA GLY A 33 11.27 12.38 11.33
C GLY A 33 12.31 11.84 10.36
N ARG A 34 13.03 10.82 10.79
CA ARG A 34 14.16 10.25 10.06
C ARG A 34 13.97 8.76 9.88
N ILE A 35 14.47 8.23 8.77
CA ILE A 35 14.56 6.78 8.59
C ILE A 35 15.86 6.32 9.23
N GLY A 36 15.76 5.43 10.22
CA GLY A 36 16.90 4.68 10.71
C GLY A 36 17.13 3.50 9.78
N LEU A 37 18.31 3.45 9.15
CA LEU A 37 18.68 2.37 8.23
C LEU A 37 19.84 1.57 8.82
N PRO A 38 19.56 0.48 9.58
CA PRO A 38 20.57 -0.49 9.96
C PRO A 38 21.26 -1.10 8.74
N GLU A 39 22.58 -1.21 8.78
CA GLU A 39 23.38 -1.79 7.70
C GLU A 39 22.93 -3.21 7.35
N VAL A 40 22.53 -4.00 8.35
CA VAL A 40 22.04 -5.36 8.13
C VAL A 40 20.76 -5.41 7.27
N VAL A 41 19.85 -4.45 7.47
CA VAL A 41 18.62 -4.32 6.67
C VAL A 41 18.95 -3.83 5.26
N LYS A 42 19.86 -2.85 5.15
CA LYS A 42 20.32 -2.33 3.86
C LYS A 42 20.88 -3.45 2.98
N LEU A 43 21.84 -4.21 3.50
CA LEU A 43 22.50 -5.29 2.76
C LEU A 43 21.51 -6.38 2.33
N GLU A 44 20.59 -6.77 3.21
CA GLU A 44 19.59 -7.79 2.91
C GLU A 44 18.58 -7.29 1.86
N THR A 45 18.14 -6.04 1.97
CA THR A 45 17.23 -5.41 1.01
C THR A 45 17.87 -5.34 -0.38
N GLU A 46 19.12 -4.87 -0.48
CA GLU A 46 19.85 -4.82 -1.75
C GLU A 46 20.03 -6.21 -2.36
N PHE A 47 20.36 -7.22 -1.55
CA PHE A 47 20.49 -8.60 -1.98
C PHE A 47 19.17 -9.16 -2.53
N HIS A 48 18.07 -8.98 -1.82
CA HIS A 48 16.76 -9.47 -2.25
C HIS A 48 16.26 -8.76 -3.49
N LEU A 49 16.34 -7.41 -3.56
CA LEU A 49 15.94 -6.66 -4.74
C LEU A 49 16.72 -7.10 -5.98
N ARG A 50 18.04 -7.31 -5.86
CA ARG A 50 18.88 -7.83 -6.95
C ARG A 50 18.40 -9.18 -7.44
N THR A 51 18.17 -10.11 -6.51
CA THR A 51 17.74 -11.48 -6.81
C THR A 51 16.37 -11.48 -7.48
N THR A 52 15.39 -10.77 -6.90
CA THR A 52 14.03 -10.68 -7.44
C THR A 52 13.99 -10.03 -8.83
N LEU A 53 14.75 -8.97 -9.07
CA LEU A 53 14.83 -8.35 -10.40
C LEU A 53 15.47 -9.28 -11.43
N ALA A 54 16.54 -9.98 -11.06
CA ALA A 54 17.16 -10.98 -11.94
C ALA A 54 16.19 -12.11 -12.31
N ASP A 55 15.45 -12.63 -11.33
CA ASP A 55 14.44 -13.67 -11.55
C ASP A 55 13.31 -13.20 -12.47
N HIS A 56 12.85 -11.96 -12.32
CA HIS A 56 11.84 -11.37 -13.21
C HIS A 56 12.36 -11.19 -14.64
N ILE A 57 13.59 -10.71 -14.80
CA ILE A 57 14.24 -10.56 -16.11
C ILE A 57 14.34 -11.92 -16.81
N GLU A 58 14.82 -12.96 -16.11
CA GLU A 58 14.96 -14.29 -16.69
C GLU A 58 13.60 -14.94 -16.97
N GLY A 59 12.60 -14.71 -16.10
CA GLY A 59 11.22 -15.11 -16.33
C GLY A 59 10.66 -14.54 -17.64
N ILE A 60 10.82 -13.22 -17.86
CA ILE A 60 10.37 -12.57 -19.11
C ILE A 60 11.14 -13.11 -20.32
N ARG A 61 12.46 -13.30 -20.22
CA ARG A 61 13.27 -13.89 -21.29
C ARG A 61 12.83 -15.30 -21.64
N SER A 62 12.54 -16.13 -20.63
CA SER A 62 12.08 -17.50 -20.80
C SER A 62 10.72 -17.54 -21.51
N SER A 63 9.74 -16.76 -21.03
CA SER A 63 8.41 -16.69 -21.64
C SER A 63 8.46 -16.12 -23.07
N HIS A 64 9.29 -15.10 -23.32
CA HIS A 64 9.48 -14.54 -24.67
C HIS A 64 10.05 -15.58 -25.64
N ARG A 65 11.08 -16.33 -25.22
CA ARG A 65 11.64 -17.43 -26.03
C ARG A 65 10.60 -18.50 -26.37
N GLN A 66 9.77 -18.89 -25.40
CA GLN A 66 8.70 -19.87 -25.62
C GLN A 66 7.67 -19.38 -26.64
N LEU A 67 7.23 -18.12 -26.51
CA LEU A 67 6.30 -17.52 -27.47
C LEU A 67 6.95 -17.39 -28.87
N LEU A 68 8.23 -17.02 -28.94
CA LEU A 68 8.94 -16.87 -30.22
C LEU A 68 9.02 -18.21 -30.95
N ALA A 69 9.26 -19.30 -30.22
CA ALA A 69 9.29 -20.65 -30.79
C ALA A 69 7.94 -21.08 -31.39
N VAL A 70 6.82 -20.67 -30.78
CA VAL A 70 5.47 -21.00 -31.26
C VAL A 70 5.03 -20.12 -32.43
N PHE A 71 5.26 -18.81 -32.34
CA PHE A 71 4.75 -17.84 -33.32
C PHE A 71 5.73 -17.57 -34.47
N GLY A 72 6.98 -18.02 -34.37
CA GLY A 72 8.04 -17.87 -35.38
C GLY A 72 8.54 -16.43 -35.59
N ARG A 73 7.83 -15.43 -35.06
CA ARG A 73 8.19 -14.01 -35.07
C ARG A 73 7.58 -13.29 -33.87
N LEU A 74 8.40 -12.53 -33.16
CA LEU A 74 7.98 -11.60 -32.11
C LEU A 74 8.82 -10.34 -32.18
N LYS A 75 8.28 -9.24 -31.64
CA LYS A 75 9.09 -8.05 -31.39
C LYS A 75 10.13 -8.36 -30.32
N GLU A 76 11.31 -7.80 -30.48
CA GLU A 76 12.39 -7.88 -29.48
C GLU A 76 11.95 -7.19 -28.18
N VAL A 77 12.24 -7.83 -27.05
CA VAL A 77 11.99 -7.26 -25.73
C VAL A 77 13.31 -6.72 -25.21
N VAL A 78 13.36 -5.40 -24.99
CA VAL A 78 14.51 -4.76 -24.34
C VAL A 78 14.31 -4.87 -22.85
N LEU A 79 15.22 -5.58 -22.18
CA LEU A 79 15.22 -5.75 -20.73
C LEU A 79 16.41 -5.02 -20.12
N PRO A 80 16.31 -4.56 -18.86
CA PRO A 80 17.43 -3.95 -18.17
C PRO A 80 18.65 -4.87 -18.12
N THR A 81 19.81 -4.26 -18.25
CA THR A 81 21.12 -4.89 -18.02
C THR A 81 21.42 -5.00 -16.53
N GLU A 82 22.36 -5.87 -16.17
CA GLU A 82 22.82 -6.03 -14.78
C GLU A 82 23.37 -4.70 -14.22
N GLU A 83 24.12 -3.94 -15.03
CA GLU A 83 24.62 -2.62 -14.63
C GLU A 83 23.50 -1.61 -14.34
N GLU A 84 22.40 -1.64 -15.11
CA GLU A 84 21.24 -0.78 -14.87
C GLU A 84 20.50 -1.19 -13.59
N VAL A 85 20.45 -2.48 -13.29
CA VAL A 85 19.90 -3.01 -12.03
C VAL A 85 20.75 -2.53 -10.84
N GLU A 86 22.08 -2.65 -10.89
CA GLU A 86 22.96 -2.17 -9.81
C GLU A 86 22.86 -0.64 -9.61
N LYS A 87 22.76 0.12 -10.71
CA LYS A 87 22.55 1.57 -10.66
C LYS A 87 21.20 1.93 -10.04
N LEU A 88 20.17 1.11 -10.23
CA LEU A 88 18.87 1.30 -9.60
C LEU A 88 18.96 1.00 -8.10
N ILE A 89 19.53 -0.15 -7.73
CA ILE A 89 19.66 -0.62 -6.33
C ILE A 89 20.45 0.38 -5.49
N SER A 90 21.60 0.85 -5.97
CA SER A 90 22.42 1.87 -5.28
C SER A 90 21.71 3.20 -5.06
N LYS A 91 20.63 3.47 -5.80
CA LYS A 91 19.82 4.69 -5.69
C LYS A 91 18.54 4.52 -4.87
N VAL A 92 18.22 3.29 -4.46
CA VAL A 92 16.97 2.97 -3.74
C VAL A 92 16.82 3.84 -2.49
N PHE A 93 17.86 3.91 -1.67
CA PHE A 93 17.81 4.67 -0.42
C PHE A 93 18.03 6.17 -0.63
N SER A 94 18.88 6.58 -1.58
CA SER A 94 19.20 8.00 -1.79
C SER A 94 18.06 8.81 -2.43
N ASN A 95 17.15 8.17 -3.17
CA ASN A 95 16.05 8.84 -3.87
C ASN A 95 14.76 9.01 -3.04
N LEU A 96 14.74 8.62 -1.76
CA LEU A 96 13.51 8.70 -0.97
C LEU A 96 13.10 10.15 -0.64
N GLY A 97 14.03 11.11 -0.66
CA GLY A 97 13.74 12.51 -0.34
C GLY A 97 13.38 12.73 1.14
N VAL A 98 13.76 11.80 2.02
CA VAL A 98 13.70 11.90 3.48
C VAL A 98 15.09 11.74 4.05
N GLU A 99 15.34 12.30 5.23
CA GLU A 99 16.61 12.10 5.92
C GLU A 99 16.75 10.64 6.33
N ILE A 100 17.84 10.01 5.89
CA ILE A 100 18.23 8.66 6.27
C ILE A 100 19.45 8.76 7.17
N GLN A 101 19.34 8.20 8.36
CA GLN A 101 20.44 7.99 9.27
C GLN A 101 20.88 6.54 9.17
N GLU A 102 22.07 6.31 8.61
CA GLU A 102 22.66 4.98 8.53
C GLU A 102 23.20 4.55 9.90
N TYR A 103 22.97 3.30 10.27
CA TYR A 103 23.47 2.69 11.50
C TYR A 103 24.40 1.52 11.15
N PRO A 104 25.72 1.68 11.31
CA PRO A 104 26.69 0.66 10.95
C PRO A 104 26.51 -0.64 11.76
N PHE A 105 26.82 -1.76 11.13
CA PHE A 105 26.85 -3.05 11.79
C PHE A 105 27.99 -3.08 12.81
N THR A 106 27.66 -3.30 14.09
CA THR A 106 28.66 -3.36 15.16
C THR A 106 28.89 -4.78 15.67
N VAL A 107 30.10 -5.04 16.17
CA VAL A 107 30.45 -6.32 16.79
C VAL A 107 29.65 -6.52 18.09
N GLU A 108 29.29 -5.43 18.76
CA GLU A 108 28.46 -5.42 19.96
C GLU A 108 27.03 -5.90 19.64
N SER A 109 26.38 -5.32 18.62
CA SER A 109 25.06 -5.76 18.15
C SER A 109 25.10 -7.24 17.71
N ALA A 110 26.16 -7.63 17.00
CA ALA A 110 26.39 -9.03 16.59
C ALA A 110 26.49 -9.99 17.78
N LYS A 111 27.31 -9.66 18.80
CA LYS A 111 27.47 -10.50 20.00
C LYS A 111 26.17 -10.61 20.79
N ALA A 112 25.46 -9.50 20.97
CA ALA A 112 24.19 -9.49 21.68
C ALA A 112 23.12 -10.33 20.95
N SER A 113 23.03 -10.20 19.62
CA SER A 113 22.18 -11.04 18.79
C SER A 113 22.54 -12.54 18.90
N LEU A 114 23.83 -12.88 18.83
CA LEU A 114 24.29 -14.26 19.00
C LEU A 114 23.89 -14.83 20.37
N ILE A 115 24.01 -14.05 21.44
CA ILE A 115 23.59 -14.45 22.79
C ILE A 115 22.08 -14.71 22.83
N ARG A 116 21.25 -13.85 22.21
CA ARG A 116 19.79 -14.06 22.10
C ARG A 116 19.47 -15.33 21.33
N ALA A 117 20.13 -15.56 20.21
CA ALA A 117 19.97 -16.77 19.41
C ALA A 117 20.31 -18.05 20.18
N VAL A 118 21.44 -18.05 20.90
CA VAL A 118 21.85 -19.17 21.77
C VAL A 118 20.83 -19.41 22.89
N ARG A 119 20.29 -18.34 23.48
CA ARG A 119 19.29 -18.43 24.54
C ARG A 119 17.85 -18.65 24.05
N LYS A 120 17.64 -18.67 22.72
CA LYS A 120 16.31 -18.76 22.09
C LYS A 120 15.35 -17.68 22.61
N LEU A 121 15.88 -16.46 22.76
CA LEU A 121 15.10 -15.30 23.15
C LEU A 121 14.63 -14.55 21.90
N PRO A 122 13.38 -14.04 21.89
CA PRO A 122 12.90 -13.18 20.81
C PRO A 122 13.89 -12.07 20.43
N PRO A 123 13.95 -11.68 19.15
CA PRO A 123 13.23 -12.27 18.01
C PRO A 123 13.82 -13.60 17.52
N SER A 124 14.71 -14.27 18.26
CA SER A 124 15.29 -15.58 17.92
C SER A 124 14.64 -16.78 18.63
N ASP A 125 14.08 -17.74 17.88
CA ASP A 125 13.41 -18.95 18.39
C ASP A 125 13.89 -20.22 17.65
N LYS A 126 13.78 -20.29 16.32
CA LYS A 126 13.95 -21.57 15.59
C LYS A 126 15.01 -21.61 14.50
N ASN A 127 15.04 -20.66 13.56
CA ASN A 127 15.94 -20.70 12.40
C ASN A 127 16.38 -19.29 12.00
N GLN A 128 17.69 -19.05 11.93
CA GLN A 128 18.32 -17.87 11.31
C GLN A 128 17.70 -16.50 11.63
N GLN A 129 17.63 -16.16 12.92
CA GLN A 129 17.13 -14.86 13.39
C GLN A 129 18.26 -14.00 13.97
N PHE A 130 19.51 -14.30 13.59
CA PHE A 130 20.66 -13.48 13.95
C PHE A 130 20.48 -12.06 13.43
N LYS A 131 19.96 -11.92 12.20
CA LYS A 131 19.63 -10.61 11.63
C LYS A 131 18.62 -9.86 12.51
N ASP A 132 17.51 -10.50 12.85
CA ASP A 132 16.43 -9.88 13.62
C ASP A 132 16.92 -9.46 15.01
N GLY A 133 17.81 -10.26 15.61
CA GLY A 133 18.48 -9.90 16.85
C GLY A 133 19.39 -8.68 16.69
N VAL A 134 20.12 -8.55 15.58
CA VAL A 134 20.96 -7.36 15.31
C VAL A 134 20.08 -6.12 15.11
N LEU A 135 19.02 -6.24 14.30
CA LEU A 135 18.03 -5.19 14.09
C LEU A 135 17.44 -4.71 15.42
N TRP A 136 17.11 -5.64 16.32
CA TRP A 136 16.60 -5.32 17.65
C TRP A 136 17.60 -4.53 18.49
N GLU A 137 18.86 -4.96 18.53
CA GLU A 137 19.90 -4.27 19.29
C GLU A 137 20.19 -2.86 18.75
N ASP A 138 20.14 -2.69 17.42
CA ASP A 138 20.25 -1.38 16.80
C ASP A 138 19.04 -0.50 17.17
N CYS A 139 17.83 -1.06 17.22
CA CYS A 139 16.65 -0.33 17.73
C CYS A 139 16.84 0.15 19.17
N LEU A 140 17.37 -0.70 20.06
CA LEU A 140 17.64 -0.33 21.45
C LEU A 140 18.72 0.76 21.56
N ALA A 141 19.75 0.71 20.69
CA ALA A 141 20.77 1.75 20.63
C ALA A 141 20.17 3.10 20.20
N MET A 142 19.30 3.10 19.18
CA MET A 142 18.57 4.29 18.71
C MET A 142 17.65 4.86 19.80
N LEU A 143 16.96 3.96 20.53
CA LEU A 143 16.00 4.31 21.58
C LEU A 143 16.64 5.07 22.76
N LYS A 144 17.96 4.97 22.94
CA LYS A 144 18.68 5.79 23.93
C LYS A 144 18.68 7.28 23.59
N THR A 145 18.47 7.63 22.33
CA THR A 145 18.58 9.01 21.83
C THR A 145 17.24 9.62 21.46
N GLU A 146 16.33 8.86 20.84
CA GLU A 146 15.03 9.35 20.38
C GLU A 146 13.95 8.27 20.43
N HIS A 147 12.69 8.66 20.19
CA HIS A 147 11.59 7.73 19.95
C HIS A 147 11.85 6.88 18.71
N VAL A 148 11.63 5.56 18.83
CA VAL A 148 11.92 4.58 17.79
C VAL A 148 10.67 3.79 17.43
N PHE A 149 10.27 3.84 16.16
CA PHE A 149 9.16 3.07 15.63
C PHE A 149 9.68 2.01 14.66
N LEU A 150 9.44 0.74 14.97
CA LEU A 150 9.79 -0.39 14.10
C LEU A 150 8.56 -0.83 13.30
N VAL A 151 8.70 -0.96 11.98
CA VAL A 151 7.69 -1.56 11.11
C VAL A 151 8.21 -2.90 10.61
N THR A 152 7.55 -4.00 10.99
CA THR A 152 7.92 -5.36 10.60
C THR A 152 6.69 -6.28 10.60
N GLU A 153 6.60 -7.16 9.59
CA GLU A 153 5.58 -8.23 9.57
C GLU A 153 6.09 -9.49 10.29
N ASP A 154 7.34 -9.51 10.76
CA ASP A 154 7.90 -10.68 11.43
C ASP A 154 7.25 -10.89 12.79
N LYS A 155 6.50 -12.00 12.86
CA LYS A 155 5.78 -12.44 14.05
C LYS A 155 6.71 -12.75 15.23
N ALA A 156 8.00 -12.97 15.01
CA ALA A 156 8.95 -13.26 16.09
C ALA A 156 9.14 -12.10 17.09
N PHE A 157 8.86 -10.86 16.66
CA PHE A 157 8.87 -9.70 17.55
C PHE A 157 7.64 -9.58 18.44
N TYR A 158 6.57 -10.32 18.14
CA TYR A 158 5.27 -10.14 18.78
C TYR A 158 4.99 -11.24 19.81
N LYS A 159 4.27 -10.85 20.87
CA LYS A 159 3.82 -11.78 21.90
C LYS A 159 2.95 -12.87 21.28
N ASN A 160 3.30 -14.12 21.56
CA ASN A 160 2.65 -15.30 20.99
C ASN A 160 2.53 -15.25 19.45
N ARG A 161 3.42 -14.52 18.77
CA ARG A 161 3.40 -14.36 17.31
C ARG A 161 2.13 -13.69 16.78
N ASP A 162 1.45 -12.89 17.60
CA ASP A 162 0.25 -12.13 17.24
C ASP A 162 0.51 -10.61 17.31
N PRO A 163 0.50 -9.91 16.15
CA PRO A 163 0.67 -8.46 16.10
C PRO A 163 -0.25 -7.66 17.02
N LYS A 164 -1.46 -8.17 17.30
CA LYS A 164 -2.44 -7.48 18.16
C LYS A 164 -2.06 -7.47 19.64
N LEU A 165 -1.18 -8.38 20.05
CA LEU A 165 -0.72 -8.49 21.44
C LEU A 165 0.51 -7.62 21.73
N GLY A 166 1.05 -6.93 20.72
CA GLY A 166 2.23 -6.09 20.84
C GLY A 166 3.53 -6.90 20.98
N LEU A 167 4.56 -6.29 21.54
CA LEU A 167 5.89 -6.89 21.69
C LEU A 167 5.89 -8.17 22.53
N ALA A 168 6.77 -9.11 22.17
CA ALA A 168 7.07 -10.26 23.01
C ALA A 168 7.56 -9.83 24.40
N ASP A 169 7.26 -10.62 25.44
CA ASP A 169 7.46 -10.21 26.84
C ASP A 169 8.92 -9.83 27.16
N GLU A 170 9.90 -10.52 26.59
CA GLU A 170 11.32 -10.19 26.76
C GLU A 170 11.70 -8.87 26.08
N LEU A 171 11.18 -8.61 24.88
CA LEU A 171 11.41 -7.36 24.15
C LEU A 171 10.74 -6.18 24.86
N ALA A 172 9.54 -6.39 25.42
CA ALA A 172 8.84 -5.39 26.21
C ALA A 172 9.65 -5.00 27.47
N LYS A 173 10.33 -5.95 28.11
CA LYS A 173 11.23 -5.67 29.24
C LYS A 173 12.42 -4.82 28.81
N ASP A 174 13.05 -5.14 27.69
CA ASP A 174 14.20 -4.39 27.16
C ASP A 174 13.88 -2.90 26.96
N VAL A 175 12.68 -2.56 26.47
CA VAL A 175 12.27 -1.17 26.21
C VAL A 175 11.62 -0.48 27.41
N SER A 176 11.17 -1.23 28.43
CA SER A 176 10.42 -0.69 29.57
C SER A 176 11.18 0.35 30.41
N SER A 177 12.51 0.28 30.39
CA SER A 177 13.40 1.18 31.14
C SER A 177 13.89 2.37 30.32
N ALA A 178 13.51 2.46 29.04
CA ALA A 178 13.95 3.53 28.16
C ALA A 178 13.20 4.83 28.45
N ALA A 179 13.91 5.96 28.36
CA ALA A 179 13.31 7.29 28.48
C ALA A 179 12.45 7.66 27.27
N ASN A 180 12.78 7.09 26.10
CA ASN A 180 12.06 7.32 24.87
C ASN A 180 11.04 6.20 24.60
N GLU A 181 9.91 6.58 24.01
CA GLU A 181 8.90 5.64 23.52
C GLU A 181 9.42 4.76 22.36
N PHE A 182 9.15 3.46 22.49
CA PHE A 182 9.27 2.48 21.41
C PHE A 182 7.88 2.04 20.95
N ARG A 183 7.64 1.96 19.64
CA ARG A 183 6.42 1.36 19.07
C ARG A 183 6.76 0.38 17.96
N ILE A 184 5.91 -0.64 17.81
CA ILE A 184 6.00 -1.62 16.74
C ILE A 184 4.70 -1.62 15.92
N PHE A 185 4.84 -1.71 14.60
CA PHE A 185 3.72 -1.73 13.66
C PHE A 185 3.86 -2.91 12.69
N PRO A 186 2.78 -3.65 12.40
CA PRO A 186 2.84 -4.77 11.48
C PRO A 186 2.88 -4.34 10.01
N SER A 187 2.50 -3.11 9.68
CA SER A 187 2.52 -2.62 8.30
C SER A 187 2.68 -1.10 8.23
N LEU A 188 3.01 -0.61 7.02
CA LEU A 188 3.02 0.83 6.73
C LEU A 188 1.65 1.49 6.93
N ARG A 189 0.55 0.76 6.74
CA ARG A 189 -0.80 1.28 6.96
C ARG A 189 -1.08 1.51 8.43
N ASP A 190 -0.63 0.60 9.29
CA ASP A 190 -0.77 0.73 10.74
C ASP A 190 0.11 1.86 11.28
N LEU A 191 1.30 2.03 10.69
CA LEU A 191 2.12 3.20 10.96
C LEU A 191 1.34 4.47 10.56
N LEU A 192 0.84 4.55 9.32
CA LEU A 192 0.08 5.69 8.80
C LEU A 192 -1.20 5.99 9.56
N SER A 193 -1.93 5.01 10.10
CA SER A 193 -3.13 5.29 10.88
C SER A 193 -2.80 5.92 12.24
N GLN A 194 -1.60 5.64 12.77
CA GLN A 194 -1.12 6.22 14.01
C GLN A 194 -0.48 7.60 13.83
N ILE A 195 0.23 7.80 12.71
CA ILE A 195 0.95 9.05 12.42
C ILE A 195 0.12 10.02 11.58
N GLY A 196 -0.67 9.50 10.64
CA GLY A 196 -1.59 10.25 9.81
C GLY A 196 -2.73 10.77 10.66
N THR A 197 -2.78 12.08 10.80
CA THR A 197 -3.83 12.85 11.45
C THR A 197 -5.23 12.27 11.18
N GLY A 198 -6.01 12.12 12.25
CA GLY A 198 -7.41 11.68 12.24
C GLY A 198 -8.37 12.64 11.55
N VAL A 199 -8.15 12.92 10.26
CA VAL A 199 -9.10 13.61 9.39
C VAL A 199 -10.27 12.68 9.16
N LYS A 200 -11.26 12.78 10.05
CA LYS A 200 -12.55 12.12 9.89
C LYS A 200 -13.30 12.81 8.76
N ILE A 201 -13.24 12.20 7.59
CA ILE A 201 -14.11 12.56 6.48
C ILE A 201 -15.51 12.04 6.81
N ASP A 202 -16.49 12.93 6.81
CA ASP A 202 -17.87 12.56 7.06
C ASP A 202 -18.42 11.75 5.87
N PRO A 203 -18.84 10.48 6.07
CA PRO A 203 -19.36 9.65 4.99
C PRO A 203 -20.62 10.23 4.32
N ALA A 204 -21.43 11.00 5.06
CA ALA A 204 -22.60 11.67 4.48
C ALA A 204 -22.17 12.76 3.47
N SER A 205 -21.15 13.55 3.79
CA SER A 205 -20.60 14.55 2.86
C SER A 205 -20.06 13.96 1.56
N LEU A 206 -19.44 12.77 1.59
CA LEU A 206 -19.01 12.06 0.38
C LEU A 206 -20.23 11.60 -0.43
N MET A 207 -21.23 11.03 0.24
CA MET A 207 -22.45 10.55 -0.39
C MET A 207 -23.18 11.68 -1.12
N ASP A 208 -23.32 12.85 -0.49
CA ASP A 208 -23.94 14.02 -1.09
C ASP A 208 -23.16 14.51 -2.31
N ALA A 209 -21.82 14.63 -2.19
CA ALA A 209 -20.97 15.04 -3.30
C ALA A 209 -21.03 14.04 -4.46
N TYR A 210 -21.06 12.73 -4.17
CA TYR A 210 -21.15 11.68 -5.17
C TYR A 210 -22.52 11.66 -5.87
N MET A 211 -23.62 11.79 -5.11
CA MET A 211 -24.98 11.81 -5.67
C MET A 211 -25.25 13.06 -6.50
N ASN A 212 -24.63 14.20 -6.17
CA ASN A 212 -24.71 15.40 -7.00
C ASN A 212 -24.08 15.21 -8.39
N ILE A 213 -23.03 14.40 -8.50
CA ILE A 213 -22.31 14.18 -9.78
C ILE A 213 -22.87 12.97 -10.54
N HIS A 214 -23.26 11.91 -9.83
CA HIS A 214 -23.58 10.61 -10.42
C HIS A 214 -25.01 10.10 -10.12
N GLY A 215 -25.82 10.83 -9.35
CA GLY A 215 -27.11 10.36 -8.85
C GLY A 215 -28.13 10.01 -9.94
N ASP A 216 -28.21 10.81 -11.00
CA ASP A 216 -29.11 10.53 -12.14
C ASP A 216 -28.74 9.22 -12.83
N LYS A 217 -27.44 8.99 -13.08
CA LYS A 217 -26.94 7.75 -13.69
C LYS A 217 -27.25 6.52 -12.82
N MET A 218 -27.15 6.65 -11.50
CA MET A 218 -27.50 5.56 -10.55
C MET A 218 -29.00 5.24 -10.58
N ARG A 219 -29.85 6.26 -10.58
CA ARG A 219 -31.31 6.10 -10.68
C ARG A 219 -31.71 5.46 -12.00
N ASP A 220 -31.15 5.92 -13.12
CA ASP A 220 -31.40 5.34 -14.44
C ASP A 220 -30.99 3.87 -14.51
N LYS A 221 -29.86 3.51 -13.88
CA LYS A 221 -29.39 2.12 -13.84
C LYS A 221 -30.30 1.22 -13.01
N ALA A 222 -30.72 1.68 -11.83
CA ALA A 222 -31.68 0.94 -11.01
C ALA A 222 -33.00 0.75 -11.79
N GLY A 223 -33.52 1.82 -12.40
CA GLY A 223 -34.76 1.81 -13.17
C GLY A 223 -34.73 0.87 -14.38
N LYS A 224 -33.60 0.80 -15.10
CA LYS A 224 -33.40 -0.15 -16.22
C LYS A 224 -33.55 -1.62 -15.82
N HIS A 225 -33.34 -1.94 -14.56
CA HIS A 225 -33.47 -3.30 -14.03
C HIS A 225 -34.68 -3.46 -13.09
N SER A 226 -35.62 -2.51 -13.14
CA SER A 226 -36.84 -2.48 -12.32
C SER A 226 -36.55 -2.44 -10.82
N PHE A 227 -35.51 -1.71 -10.42
CA PHE A 227 -35.18 -1.42 -9.03
C PHE A 227 -35.29 0.08 -8.75
N THR A 228 -35.60 0.43 -7.51
CA THR A 228 -35.56 1.81 -7.01
C THR A 228 -34.59 1.91 -5.84
N LEU A 229 -33.76 2.94 -5.80
CA LEU A 229 -32.89 3.19 -4.65
C LEU A 229 -33.75 3.38 -3.39
N SER A 230 -33.44 2.66 -2.32
CA SER A 230 -34.22 2.70 -1.07
C SER A 230 -33.35 2.32 0.13
N GLY A 231 -33.55 2.98 1.26
CA GLY A 231 -32.80 2.71 2.49
C GLY A 231 -31.53 3.55 2.63
N GLU A 232 -30.81 3.33 3.73
CA GLU A 232 -29.61 4.10 4.06
C GLU A 232 -28.37 3.54 3.36
N PRO A 233 -27.57 4.39 2.69
CA PRO A 233 -26.35 3.98 2.03
C PRO A 233 -25.26 3.69 3.06
N LYS A 234 -24.46 2.64 2.80
CA LYS A 234 -23.26 2.36 3.59
C LYS A 234 -22.03 2.82 2.82
N VAL A 235 -21.22 3.65 3.45
CA VAL A 235 -20.05 4.28 2.81
C VAL A 235 -18.80 3.91 3.59
N THR A 236 -17.80 3.39 2.87
CA THR A 236 -16.45 3.14 3.39
C THR A 236 -15.48 4.04 2.66
N ILE A 237 -14.63 4.76 3.39
CA ILE A 237 -13.65 5.70 2.86
C ILE A 237 -12.28 5.32 3.39
N ASP A 238 -11.33 5.16 2.48
CA ASP A 238 -9.91 5.07 2.78
C ASP A 238 -9.25 6.39 2.35
N VAL A 239 -8.47 6.98 3.24
CA VAL A 239 -7.86 8.30 3.06
C VAL A 239 -6.35 8.17 3.00
N PHE A 240 -5.74 8.83 2.02
CA PHE A 240 -4.32 8.81 1.74
C PHE A 240 -3.79 10.24 1.66
N VAL A 241 -2.61 10.47 2.21
CA VAL A 241 -1.97 11.79 2.19
C VAL A 241 -1.33 12.03 0.81
N THR A 242 -1.46 13.23 0.26
CA THR A 242 -0.80 13.62 -1.00
C THR A 242 0.37 14.58 -0.73
N GLU A 243 1.11 14.96 -1.79
CA GLU A 243 2.20 15.94 -1.70
C GLU A 243 1.74 17.33 -1.21
N LYS A 244 0.44 17.65 -1.34
CA LYS A 244 -0.15 18.86 -0.78
C LYS A 244 -0.94 18.51 0.48
N PRO A 245 -0.53 18.95 1.69
CA PRO A 245 -1.17 18.55 2.94
C PRO A 245 -2.65 18.96 3.08
N SER A 246 -3.10 19.98 2.35
CA SER A 246 -4.51 20.35 2.29
C SER A 246 -5.33 19.45 1.35
N TYR A 247 -4.71 18.55 0.58
CA TYR A 247 -5.38 17.64 -0.34
C TYR A 247 -5.08 16.19 0.05
N LEU A 248 -6.12 15.42 0.31
CA LEU A 248 -6.05 14.00 0.64
C LEU A 248 -6.59 13.21 -0.54
N TYR A 249 -5.90 12.19 -0.99
CA TYR A 249 -6.46 11.26 -1.95
C TYR A 249 -7.42 10.33 -1.21
N VAL A 250 -8.60 10.08 -1.76
CA VAL A 250 -9.60 9.22 -1.14
C VAL A 250 -9.99 8.11 -2.11
N THR A 251 -10.09 6.89 -1.60
CA THR A 251 -10.80 5.82 -2.29
C THR A 251 -12.03 5.46 -1.51
N PHE A 252 -13.11 5.13 -2.20
CA PHE A 252 -14.38 4.87 -1.53
C PHE A 252 -15.13 3.70 -2.14
N THR A 253 -15.93 3.07 -1.29
CA THR A 253 -16.98 2.13 -1.67
C THR A 253 -18.29 2.59 -1.09
N ILE A 254 -19.30 2.79 -1.96
CA ILE A 254 -20.65 3.16 -1.59
C ILE A 254 -21.57 1.98 -1.92
N GLU A 255 -22.30 1.52 -0.92
CA GLU A 255 -23.33 0.50 -1.06
C GLU A 255 -24.70 1.16 -0.94
N LEU A 256 -25.44 1.18 -2.06
CA LEU A 256 -26.78 1.76 -2.17
C LEU A 256 -27.81 0.63 -2.15
N PRO A 257 -28.61 0.47 -1.09
CA PRO A 257 -29.67 -0.51 -1.10
C PRO A 257 -30.76 -0.13 -2.10
N CYS A 258 -31.41 -1.15 -2.65
CA CYS A 258 -32.43 -1.03 -3.69
C CYS A 258 -33.65 -1.88 -3.31
N ALA A 259 -34.84 -1.39 -3.62
CA ALA A 259 -36.08 -2.13 -3.55
C ALA A 259 -36.48 -2.61 -4.94
N ASP A 260 -36.98 -3.85 -5.02
CA ASP A 260 -37.60 -4.37 -6.23
C ASP A 260 -38.89 -3.58 -6.52
N ALA A 261 -38.99 -2.98 -7.70
CA ALA A 261 -40.18 -2.28 -8.15
C ALA A 261 -41.21 -3.22 -8.79
N THR A 262 -40.95 -4.53 -8.81
CA THR A 262 -41.82 -5.58 -9.36
C THR A 262 -42.38 -6.48 -8.26
N THR A 263 -43.34 -7.34 -8.62
CA THR A 263 -43.90 -8.38 -7.74
C THR A 263 -43.12 -9.71 -7.80
N GLU A 264 -41.89 -9.71 -8.32
CA GLU A 264 -41.10 -10.93 -8.55
C GLU A 264 -40.41 -11.49 -7.30
N GLY A 265 -40.52 -10.79 -6.15
CA GLY A 265 -40.00 -11.28 -4.88
C GLY A 265 -38.46 -11.29 -4.79
N ARG A 266 -37.76 -10.45 -5.57
CA ARG A 266 -36.30 -10.30 -5.48
C ARG A 266 -35.94 -9.55 -4.21
N THR A 267 -34.90 -10.01 -3.51
CA THR A 267 -34.51 -9.46 -2.20
C THR A 267 -33.02 -9.13 -2.16
N GLY A 268 -32.62 -8.32 -1.17
CA GLY A 268 -31.21 -7.98 -0.93
C GLY A 268 -30.55 -7.18 -2.05
N ALA A 269 -31.33 -6.45 -2.86
CA ALA A 269 -30.80 -5.71 -4.00
C ALA A 269 -29.94 -4.52 -3.53
N ARG A 270 -28.74 -4.37 -4.10
CA ARG A 270 -27.82 -3.28 -3.78
C ARG A 270 -26.92 -2.92 -4.96
N ILE A 271 -26.63 -1.63 -5.10
CA ILE A 271 -25.62 -1.12 -6.02
C ILE A 271 -24.35 -0.84 -5.23
N LEU A 272 -23.26 -1.51 -5.59
CA LEU A 272 -21.92 -1.25 -5.09
C LEU A 272 -21.20 -0.33 -6.08
N ALA A 273 -20.98 0.92 -5.71
CA ALA A 273 -20.16 1.86 -6.46
C ALA A 273 -18.77 1.97 -5.84
N ARG A 274 -17.73 1.93 -6.67
CA ARG A 274 -16.34 2.12 -6.25
C ARG A 274 -15.74 3.30 -7.01
N GLY A 275 -14.96 4.10 -6.32
CA GLY A 275 -14.35 5.26 -6.92
C GLY A 275 -13.19 5.81 -6.12
N GLU A 276 -12.69 6.91 -6.63
CA GLU A 276 -11.59 7.66 -6.06
C GLU A 276 -11.82 9.15 -6.25
N GLY A 277 -11.05 9.96 -5.55
CA GLY A 277 -11.02 11.40 -5.75
C GLY A 277 -10.05 12.07 -4.80
N THR A 278 -10.16 13.39 -4.70
CA THR A 278 -9.33 14.20 -3.81
C THR A 278 -10.23 14.95 -2.82
N TYR A 279 -9.85 15.00 -1.55
CA TYR A 279 -10.53 15.73 -0.49
C TYR A 279 -9.66 16.91 -0.07
N ASP A 280 -10.16 18.13 -0.30
CA ASP A 280 -9.57 19.37 0.20
C ASP A 280 -9.97 19.54 1.66
N ALA A 281 -9.02 19.34 2.57
CA ALA A 281 -9.20 19.36 4.01
C ALA A 281 -9.41 20.78 4.57
N GLU A 282 -8.87 21.81 3.92
CA GLU A 282 -9.09 23.22 4.31
C GLU A 282 -10.48 23.69 3.87
N GLY A 283 -10.84 23.38 2.61
CA GLY A 283 -12.14 23.69 2.03
C GLY A 283 -13.27 22.73 2.42
N LYS A 284 -12.96 21.63 3.12
CA LYS A 284 -13.86 20.53 3.50
C LYS A 284 -14.73 20.03 2.34
N ARG A 285 -14.13 19.81 1.18
CA ARG A 285 -14.86 19.48 -0.06
C ARG A 285 -14.15 18.41 -0.87
N PHE A 286 -14.92 17.64 -1.64
CA PHE A 286 -14.37 16.71 -2.61
C PHE A 286 -14.12 17.38 -3.95
N ILE A 287 -13.05 16.93 -4.61
CA ILE A 287 -12.53 17.41 -5.88
C ILE A 287 -12.26 16.17 -6.72
N GLU A 288 -12.65 16.22 -8.00
CA GLU A 288 -12.36 15.14 -8.97
C GLU A 288 -12.84 13.75 -8.52
N LEU A 289 -14.07 13.65 -8.00
CA LEU A 289 -14.68 12.34 -7.73
C LEU A 289 -14.90 11.58 -9.03
N ALA A 290 -14.22 10.45 -9.16
CA ALA A 290 -14.27 9.56 -10.31
C ALA A 290 -14.87 8.20 -9.89
N ASN A 291 -15.84 7.73 -10.67
CA ASN A 291 -16.42 6.39 -10.54
C ASN A 291 -15.62 5.39 -11.37
N ARG A 292 -15.08 4.36 -10.73
CA ARG A 292 -14.24 3.31 -11.33
C ARG A 292 -15.02 2.04 -11.68
N GLY A 293 -16.25 1.90 -11.19
CA GLY A 293 -17.08 0.75 -11.50
C GLY A 293 -18.27 0.60 -10.56
N GLU A 294 -19.30 -0.04 -11.10
CA GLU A 294 -20.57 -0.21 -10.41
C GLU A 294 -21.10 -1.63 -10.59
N GLN A 295 -21.55 -2.24 -9.50
CA GLN A 295 -22.06 -3.61 -9.50
C GLN A 295 -23.47 -3.61 -8.90
N LEU A 296 -24.46 -4.15 -9.61
CA LEU A 296 -25.78 -4.43 -9.06
C LEU A 296 -25.81 -5.90 -8.61
N LEU A 297 -26.09 -6.11 -7.32
CA LEU A 297 -26.21 -7.42 -6.68
C LEU A 297 -27.65 -7.59 -6.21
N TYR A 298 -28.26 -8.77 -6.41
CA TYR A 298 -29.59 -9.10 -5.89
C TYR A 298 -29.78 -10.61 -5.80
N GLN A 299 -30.72 -11.07 -4.97
CA GLN A 299 -31.08 -12.47 -4.83
C GLN A 299 -32.43 -12.77 -5.51
N LEU A 300 -32.49 -13.92 -6.18
CA LEU A 300 -33.73 -14.49 -6.71
C LEU A 300 -34.51 -15.24 -5.61
N PRO A 301 -35.81 -15.52 -5.81
CA PRO A 301 -36.63 -16.26 -4.84
C PRO A 301 -36.10 -17.67 -4.48
N ASP A 302 -35.28 -18.25 -5.35
CA ASP A 302 -34.62 -19.55 -5.14
C ASP A 302 -33.33 -19.48 -4.31
N GLY A 303 -32.93 -18.27 -3.87
CA GLY A 303 -31.71 -18.01 -3.10
C GLY A 303 -30.45 -17.78 -3.95
N THR A 304 -30.56 -17.83 -5.29
CA THR A 304 -29.41 -17.60 -6.17
C THR A 304 -29.04 -16.11 -6.21
N GLU A 305 -27.76 -15.80 -5.96
CA GLU A 305 -27.23 -14.45 -6.09
C GLU A 305 -26.89 -14.13 -7.55
N LYS A 306 -27.40 -13.01 -8.05
CA LYS A 306 -27.07 -12.46 -9.38
C LYS A 306 -26.25 -11.19 -9.25
N LYS A 307 -25.26 -11.07 -10.14
CA LYS A 307 -24.35 -9.94 -10.24
C LYS A 307 -24.34 -9.38 -11.65
N LEU A 308 -24.58 -8.08 -11.77
CA LEU A 308 -24.46 -7.33 -13.02
C LEU A 308 -23.36 -6.28 -12.84
N GLU A 309 -22.26 -6.41 -13.57
CA GLU A 309 -21.12 -5.50 -13.50
C GLU A 309 -21.10 -4.56 -14.70
N ASN A 310 -20.85 -3.27 -14.44
CA ASN A 310 -20.38 -2.33 -15.44
C ASN A 310 -19.00 -1.82 -15.03
N ILE A 311 -18.01 -2.01 -15.89
CA ILE A 311 -16.68 -1.43 -15.74
C ILE A 311 -16.73 -0.05 -16.41
N VAL A 312 -16.47 1.01 -15.64
CA VAL A 312 -16.38 2.39 -16.16
C VAL A 312 -14.90 2.75 -16.28
N LEU A 313 -14.39 2.75 -17.51
CA LEU A 313 -13.04 3.24 -17.82
C LEU A 313 -13.06 4.77 -17.85
N VAL A 314 -12.62 5.41 -16.77
CA VAL A 314 -12.31 6.85 -16.76
C VAL A 314 -10.94 7.06 -17.39
N VAL A 315 -10.93 7.63 -18.60
CA VAL A 315 -9.73 8.15 -19.27
C VAL A 315 -9.66 9.65 -18.98
N GLY A 316 -8.78 10.04 -18.06
CA GLY A 316 -8.49 11.44 -17.75
C GLY A 316 -7.27 11.56 -16.85
N SER A 317 -6.23 12.21 -17.40
CA SER A 317 -4.92 12.55 -16.82
C SER A 317 -3.93 11.41 -16.52
N ALA A 318 -3.38 10.81 -17.58
CA ALA A 318 -2.00 10.33 -17.57
C ALA A 318 -1.28 10.88 -18.80
N VAL A 319 -0.36 11.81 -18.56
CA VAL A 319 0.75 12.08 -19.49
C VAL A 319 1.59 10.82 -19.50
N ILE A 320 1.46 10.01 -20.55
CA ILE A 320 2.57 9.16 -20.97
C ILE A 320 3.28 9.98 -22.02
N GLY A 321 4.54 10.34 -21.76
CA GLY A 321 5.42 10.88 -22.77
C GLY A 321 5.47 9.92 -23.95
N HIS A 322 4.75 10.26 -25.01
CA HIS A 322 4.94 9.70 -26.34
C HIS A 322 5.50 10.85 -27.16
N ARG A 323 6.72 10.67 -27.67
CA ARG A 323 7.28 11.59 -28.67
C ARG A 323 6.44 11.42 -29.94
N THR A 324 5.65 12.43 -30.26
CA THR A 324 4.83 12.50 -31.47
C THR A 324 5.67 12.38 -32.72
N VAL A 325 5.21 11.59 -33.70
CA VAL A 325 5.40 11.88 -35.12
C VAL A 325 4.09 11.52 -35.84
N GLU A 326 3.42 12.53 -36.39
CA GLU A 326 2.27 12.41 -37.28
C GLU A 326 2.68 11.78 -38.63
N HIS A 327 1.75 11.16 -39.35
CA HIS A 327 1.41 11.61 -40.71
C HIS A 327 0.20 10.85 -41.29
N SER A 328 -0.66 11.65 -41.93
CA SER A 328 -1.80 11.29 -42.77
C SER A 328 -1.49 10.28 -43.87
N VAL A 329 -2.45 9.43 -44.26
CA VAL A 329 -2.52 8.94 -45.64
C VAL A 329 -3.97 8.91 -46.14
N ARG A 330 -4.17 9.61 -47.27
CA ARG A 330 -5.37 9.69 -48.12
C ARG A 330 -5.66 8.33 -48.78
N HIS A 331 -6.94 8.03 -48.97
CA HIS A 331 -7.41 6.96 -49.85
C HIS A 331 -6.93 7.11 -51.30
N LYS A 332 -6.71 5.97 -51.97
CA LYS A 332 -6.86 5.72 -53.42
C LYS A 332 -6.54 4.24 -53.68
N VAL A 333 -7.23 3.45 -54.51
CA VAL A 333 -8.40 3.58 -55.41
C VAL A 333 -9.29 2.38 -55.13
#